data_AF-A0A7U3SQE7-F1
#
_entry.id   AF-A0A7U3SQE7-F1
#
_cell.length_a   1.000
_cell.length_b   1.000
_cell.length_c   1.000
_cell.angle_alpha   90.00
_cell.angle_beta   90.00
_cell.angle_gamma   90.00
#
_symmetry.space_group_name_H-M   'P 1'
#
loop_
_entity.id
_entity.type
_entity.pdbx_description
1 polymer ?
#
loop_
_entity_poly.entity_id
_entity_poly.type
_entity_poly.pdbx_seq_one_letter_code
_entity_poly.pdbx_strand_id
1 'polypeptide(L)' 'MKRIYFIAALSVMLLTSACYTTRTAGQSGKVPPGQAKKGTGSKSAKPFAPGQQKRN' A
#
# COMPACT_ATOMS: atom_id res chain seq x y z
N MET A 1 -25.50 -3.82 30.97
CA MET A 1 -25.75 -4.13 29.54
C MET A 1 -25.26 -3.03 28.59
N LYS A 2 -25.80 -1.81 28.62
CA LYS A 2 -25.42 -0.72 27.67
C LYS A 2 -23.92 -0.39 27.63
N ARG A 3 -23.22 -0.43 28.77
CA ARG A 3 -21.76 -0.21 28.83
C ARG A 3 -20.94 -1.32 28.18
N ILE A 4 -21.42 -2.56 28.22
CA ILE A 4 -20.76 -3.71 27.58
C ILE A 4 -20.85 -3.60 26.07
N TYR A 5 -22.03 -3.22 25.54
CA TYR A 5 -22.20 -2.94 24.11
C TYR A 5 -21.32 -1.77 23.65
N PHE A 6 -21.16 -0.74 24.48
CA PHE A 6 -20.31 0.40 24.17
C PHE A 6 -18.82 0.00 24.07
N ILE A 7 -18.32 -0.81 25.01
CA ILE A 7 -16.95 -1.31 25.00
C ILE A 7 -16.71 -2.24 23.79
N ALA A 8 -17.67 -3.09 23.46
CA ALA A 8 -17.58 -4.00 22.31
C ALA A 8 -17.59 -3.26 20.96
N ALA A 9 -18.37 -2.17 20.82
CA ALA A 9 -18.36 -1.37 19.59
C ALA A 9 -17.02 -0.65 19.39
N LEU A 10 -16.42 -0.16 20.48
CA LEU A 10 -15.15 0.57 20.45
C LEU A 10 -13.97 -0.32 20.06
N SER A 11 -13.94 -1.57 20.54
CA SER A 11 -12.90 -2.53 20.17
C SER A 11 -12.95 -2.92 18.69
N VAL A 12 -14.15 -3.14 18.14
CA VAL A 12 -14.34 -3.46 16.71
C VAL A 12 -13.92 -2.29 15.81
N MET A 13 -14.22 -1.06 16.21
CA MET A 13 -13.81 0.13 15.46
C MET A 13 -12.28 0.31 15.43
N LEU A 14 -11.58 0.03 16.53
CA LEU A 14 -10.12 0.09 16.59
C LEU A 14 -9.46 -0.97 15.70
N LEU A 15 -9.95 -2.21 15.75
CA LEU A 15 -9.42 -3.33 14.96
C LEU A 15 -9.58 -3.15 13.44
N THR A 16 -10.60 -2.42 13.00
CA THR A 16 -10.88 -2.19 11.57
C THR A 16 -10.15 -0.97 10.99
N SER A 17 -9.53 -0.13 11.83
CA SER A 17 -8.93 1.15 11.41
C SER A 17 -7.51 1.06 10.84
N ALA A 18 -6.80 -0.07 10.94
CA ALA A 18 -5.33 -0.06 10.88
C ALA A 18 -4.68 -0.93 9.77
N CYS A 19 -5.33 -1.20 8.65
CA CYS A 19 -4.76 -2.10 7.62
C CYS A 19 -4.63 -1.49 6.21
N TYR A 20 -4.23 -0.22 6.10
CA TYR A 20 -3.87 0.35 4.79
C TYR A 20 -2.47 0.93 4.80
N THR A 21 -1.59 0.34 3.97
CA THR A 21 -0.30 0.94 3.62
C THR A 21 -0.56 2.02 2.57
N THR A 22 -0.27 3.28 2.91
CA THR A 22 -0.29 4.38 1.94
C THR A 22 0.86 4.17 0.94
N ARG A 23 0.54 3.86 -0.32
CA ARG A 23 1.52 3.84 -1.42
C ARG A 23 1.87 5.29 -1.74
N THR A 24 2.98 5.78 -1.21
CA THR A 24 3.48 7.12 -1.56
C THR A 24 4.03 7.09 -2.99
N ALA A 25 3.24 7.60 -3.93
CA ALA A 25 3.79 8.10 -5.18
C ALA A 25 4.47 9.44 -4.86
N GLY A 26 5.74 9.60 -5.25
CA GLY A 26 6.42 10.90 -5.08
C GLY A 26 5.73 12.01 -5.88
N GLN A 27 6.29 13.23 -5.88
CA GLN A 27 5.73 14.42 -6.56
C GLN A 27 5.26 14.23 -8.02
N SER A 28 5.71 13.17 -8.71
CA SER A 28 5.33 12.87 -10.09
C SER A 28 4.06 12.00 -10.24
N GLY A 29 3.44 11.53 -9.14
CA GLY A 29 2.27 10.63 -9.19
C GLY A 29 2.60 9.22 -9.70
N LYS A 30 3.87 8.96 -10.02
CA LYS A 30 4.37 7.65 -10.45
C LYS A 30 4.89 6.87 -9.26
N VAL A 31 4.57 5.58 -9.21
CA VAL A 31 5.12 4.65 -8.21
C VAL A 31 6.64 4.54 -8.44
N PRO A 32 7.49 4.81 -7.44
CA PRO A 32 8.94 4.69 -7.59
C PRO A 32 9.33 3.27 -8.05
N PRO A 33 10.36 3.11 -8.89
CA PRO A 33 10.74 1.81 -9.46
C PRO A 33 11.03 0.74 -8.39
N GLY A 34 11.59 1.14 -7.24
CA GLY A 34 11.79 0.24 -6.09
C GLY A 34 10.48 -0.25 -5.46
N GLN A 35 9.45 0.59 -5.41
CA GLN A 35 8.11 0.22 -4.93
C GLN A 35 7.36 -0.64 -5.95
N ALA A 36 7.53 -0.35 -7.24
CA ALA A 36 6.96 -1.15 -8.32
C ALA A 36 7.56 -2.57 -8.35
N LYS A 37 8.89 -2.70 -8.18
CA LYS A 37 9.55 -4.00 -8.00
C LYS A 37 8.97 -4.78 -6.81
N LYS A 38 8.87 -4.13 -5.64
CA LYS A 38 8.31 -4.76 -4.43
C LYS A 38 6.85 -5.19 -4.62
N GLY A 39 6.03 -4.37 -5.30
CA GLY A 39 4.63 -4.70 -5.59
C GLY A 39 4.44 -5.84 -6.59
N THR A 40 5.35 -5.97 -7.56
CA THR A 40 5.28 -7.01 -8.61
C THR A 40 5.96 -8.32 -8.24
N GLY A 41 6.69 -8.38 -7.12
CA GLY A 41 7.43 -9.58 -6.70
C GLY A 41 8.59 -9.97 -7.64
N SER A 42 9.01 -9.06 -8.50
CA SER A 42 10.05 -9.33 -9.51
C SER A 42 11.45 -9.35 -8.90
N LYS A 43 12.31 -10.28 -9.36
CA LYS A 43 13.70 -10.39 -8.87
C LYS A 43 14.57 -9.20 -9.31
N SER A 44 14.26 -8.54 -10.43
CA SER A 44 15.06 -7.46 -11.01
C SER A 44 14.29 -6.13 -11.10
N ALA A 45 14.96 -5.02 -10.77
CA ALA A 45 14.42 -3.66 -10.89
C ALA A 45 14.57 -3.09 -12.31
N LYS A 46 15.37 -3.74 -13.17
CA LYS A 46 15.66 -3.28 -14.53
C LYS A 46 14.39 -2.96 -15.34
N PRO A 47 13.31 -3.79 -15.33
CA PRO A 47 12.11 -3.52 -16.11
C PRO A 47 11.34 -2.27 -15.67
N PHE A 48 11.53 -1.82 -14.42
CA PHE A 48 10.86 -0.66 -13.85
C PHE A 48 11.68 0.62 -13.97
N ALA A 49 12.94 0.52 -14.43
CA ALA A 49 13.80 1.68 -14.60
C ALA A 49 13.32 2.54 -15.80
N PRO A 50 13.45 3.87 -15.72
CA PRO A 50 13.10 4.76 -16.83
C PRO A 50 13.85 4.38 -18.11
N GLY A 51 13.13 4.25 -19.23
CA GLY A 51 13.70 3.88 -20.53
C GLY A 51 13.85 2.37 -20.79
N GLN A 52 13.55 1.50 -19.81
CA GLN A 52 13.62 0.04 -19.98
C GLN A 52 12.29 -0.61 -20.42
N GLN A 53 11.17 0.11 -20.34
CA GLN A 53 9.94 -0.32 -21.01
C GLN A 53 10.10 -0.10 -22.52
N LYS A 54 10.48 -1.16 -23.25
CA LYS A 54 10.27 -1.21 -24.69
C LYS A 54 8.77 -1.11 -24.96
N ARG A 55 8.34 0.00 -25.56
CA ARG A 55 7.04 0.09 -26.24
C ARG A 55 7.17 -0.76 -27.50
N ASN A 56 6.36 -1.81 -27.61
CA ASN A 56 6.11 -2.49 -28.88
C ASN A 56 4.96 -1.78 -29.59
#